data_AF-A0A961FN44-F1
#
_entry.id   AF-A0A961FN44-F1
#
_cell.length_a   1.000
_cell.length_b   1.000
_cell.length_c   1.000
_cell.angle_alpha   90.00
_cell.angle_beta   90.00
_cell.angle_gamma   90.00
#
_symmetry.space_group_name_H-M   'P 1'
#
loop_
_entity.id
_entity.type
_entity.pdbx_description
1 polymer ?
#
loop_
_entity_poly.entity_id
_entity_poly.type
_entity_poly.pdbx_seq_one_letter_code
_entity_poly.pdbx_strand_id
1 'polypeptide(L)'
;MNLLRFSTLATLLVLASCSHPPPPTYFVGDVVPAGRRIEYYAQIHDGSWQRTLTQKAIPRDMPIQEAENWALSAAQQRLGNHWKDYCIRVIPPRRTQFPVMIWRRDTYAVERFAVQ
;
A
#
# COMPACT_ATOMS: atom_id res chain seq x y z
N MET A 1 21.20 23.46 -44.94
CA MET A 1 21.69 22.30 -44.17
C MET A 1 21.27 22.46 -42.71
N ASN A 2 20.02 22.12 -42.36
CA ASN A 2 19.43 22.32 -41.04
C ASN A 2 18.69 21.05 -40.56
N LEU A 3 19.40 19.94 -40.42
CA LEU A 3 18.80 18.65 -40.01
C LEU A 3 19.46 17.99 -38.79
N LEU A 4 20.40 18.66 -38.12
CA LEU A 4 21.21 18.04 -37.06
C LEU A 4 20.87 18.49 -35.62
N ARG A 5 19.93 19.42 -35.43
CA ARG A 5 19.64 20.00 -34.09
C ARG A 5 18.39 19.46 -33.39
N PHE A 6 17.55 18.68 -34.06
CA PHE A 6 16.31 18.17 -33.45
C PHE A 6 16.45 16.79 -32.79
N SER A 7 17.57 16.08 -33.00
CA SER A 7 17.69 14.69 -32.56
C SER A 7 18.21 14.51 -31.12
N THR A 8 18.66 15.56 -30.44
CA THR A 8 19.21 15.46 -29.08
C THR A 8 18.21 15.75 -27.97
N LEU A 9 17.06 16.38 -28.27
CA LEU A 9 16.03 16.68 -27.26
C LEU A 9 15.06 15.51 -27.02
N ALA A 10 14.93 14.58 -27.96
CA ALA A 10 14.03 13.43 -27.81
C ALA A 10 14.61 12.33 -26.91
N THR A 11 15.94 12.22 -26.83
CA THR A 11 16.60 11.11 -26.12
C THR A 11 16.68 11.32 -24.60
N LEU A 12 16.54 12.55 -24.11
CA LEU A 12 16.54 12.86 -22.68
C LEU A 12 15.17 12.70 -22.00
N LEU A 13 14.09 12.55 -22.78
CA LEU A 13 12.72 12.40 -22.25
C LEU A 13 12.36 10.96 -21.89
N VAL A 14 13.16 9.97 -22.30
CA VAL A 14 12.85 8.55 -22.06
C VAL A 14 13.39 8.03 -20.71
N LEU A 15 14.33 8.75 -20.07
CA LEU A 15 14.91 8.34 -18.78
C LEU A 15 14.04 8.67 -17.56
N ALA A 16 12.93 9.42 -17.71
CA ALA A 16 12.07 9.80 -16.59
C ALA A 16 10.95 8.78 -16.28
N SER A 17 10.75 7.74 -17.10
CA SER A 17 9.58 6.85 -16.99
C SER A 17 9.83 5.55 -16.19
N CYS A 18 10.93 5.45 -15.45
CA CYS A 18 11.19 4.30 -14.58
C CYS A 18 11.41 4.73 -13.13
N SER A 19 10.64 5.71 -12.65
CA SER A 19 10.46 5.86 -11.20
C SER A 19 9.65 4.65 -10.74
N HIS A 20 10.35 3.57 -10.40
CA HIS A 20 9.75 2.49 -9.63
C HIS A 20 9.05 3.14 -8.44
N PRO A 21 7.77 2.84 -8.18
CA PRO A 21 7.12 3.34 -6.98
C PRO A 21 8.02 2.98 -5.80
N PRO A 22 8.30 3.93 -4.89
CA PRO A 22 9.16 3.65 -3.76
C PRO A 22 8.67 2.38 -3.07
N PRO A 23 9.58 1.48 -2.65
CA PRO A 23 9.18 0.28 -1.95
C PRO A 23 8.26 0.70 -0.79
N PRO A 24 7.17 -0.03 -0.55
CA PRO A 24 6.28 0.22 0.58
C PRO A 24 7.13 0.45 1.83
N THR A 25 7.04 1.60 2.46
CA THR A 25 7.66 1.76 3.78
C THR A 25 6.90 0.82 4.71
N TYR A 26 7.56 -0.22 5.20
CA TYR A 26 6.97 -1.26 6.04
C TYR A 26 6.98 -0.82 7.50
N PHE A 27 5.86 -1.02 8.21
CA PHE A 27 5.84 -0.84 9.66
C PHE A 27 6.36 -2.12 10.31
N VAL A 28 7.48 -2.03 11.02
CA VAL A 28 8.00 -3.10 11.89
C VAL A 28 7.63 -2.76 13.33
N GLY A 29 6.33 -2.73 13.64
CA GLY A 29 5.86 -2.54 15.01
C GLY A 29 4.53 -3.24 15.20
N ASP A 30 4.31 -3.85 16.36
CA ASP A 30 3.14 -4.71 16.57
C ASP A 30 1.81 -3.94 16.73
N VAL A 31 1.86 -2.60 16.69
CA VAL A 31 0.75 -1.71 17.05
C VAL A 31 0.64 -0.52 16.10
N VAL A 32 -0.56 -0.29 15.57
CA VAL A 32 -0.93 0.93 14.85
C VAL A 32 -1.27 2.03 15.87
N PRO A 33 -0.54 3.16 15.91
CA PRO A 33 -0.77 4.20 16.91
C PRO A 33 -2.12 4.89 16.79
N ALA A 34 -2.67 5.37 17.91
CA ALA A 34 -3.89 6.17 17.95
C ALA A 34 -3.82 7.43 17.05
N GLY A 35 -4.98 7.90 16.60
CA GLY A 35 -5.11 9.09 15.76
C GLY A 35 -4.70 8.90 14.30
N ARG A 36 -4.35 7.67 13.90
CA ARG A 36 -4.04 7.31 12.52
C ARG A 36 -5.30 6.98 11.74
N ARG A 37 -5.33 7.36 10.47
CA ARG A 37 -6.33 6.88 9.51
C ARG A 37 -5.87 5.56 8.93
N ILE A 38 -6.76 4.59 8.80
CA ILE A 38 -6.43 3.29 8.19
C ILE A 38 -7.29 3.09 6.94
N GLU A 39 -6.65 2.77 5.82
CA GLU A 39 -7.31 2.38 4.58
C GLU A 39 -7.02 0.89 4.33
N TYR A 40 -8.07 0.10 4.13
CA TYR A 40 -7.96 -1.33 3.87
C TYR A 40 -8.20 -1.57 2.39
N TYR A 41 -7.35 -2.40 1.79
CA TYR A 41 -7.39 -2.78 0.39
C TYR A 41 -7.35 -4.29 0.28
N ALA A 42 -7.98 -4.82 -0.76
CA ALA A 42 -7.90 -6.20 -1.16
C ALA A 42 -7.52 -6.29 -2.63
N GLN A 43 -6.71 -7.27 -2.98
CA GLN A 43 -6.36 -7.57 -4.36
C GLN A 43 -7.34 -8.59 -4.92
N ILE A 44 -7.94 -8.28 -6.06
CA ILE A 44 -8.79 -9.18 -6.82
C ILE A 44 -7.91 -10.17 -7.58
N HIS A 45 -8.45 -11.33 -7.95
CA HIS A 45 -7.72 -12.35 -8.71
C HIS A 45 -7.08 -11.81 -10.00
N ASP A 46 -7.73 -10.84 -10.65
CA ASP A 46 -7.25 -10.11 -11.82
C ASP A 46 -6.02 -9.21 -11.57
N GLY A 47 -5.57 -9.10 -10.32
CA GLY A 47 -4.41 -8.32 -9.90
C GLY A 47 -4.73 -6.87 -9.51
N SER A 48 -5.97 -6.41 -9.68
CA SER A 48 -6.38 -5.06 -9.31
C SER A 48 -6.54 -4.91 -7.80
N TRP A 49 -6.14 -3.76 -7.26
CA TRP A 49 -6.33 -3.41 -5.85
C TRP A 49 -7.59 -2.57 -5.68
N GLN A 50 -8.49 -3.01 -4.79
CA GLN A 50 -9.69 -2.28 -4.44
C GLN A 50 -9.72 -1.94 -2.96
N ARG A 51 -10.11 -0.70 -2.66
CA ARG A 51 -10.33 -0.27 -1.28
C ARG A 51 -11.62 -0.87 -0.73
N THR A 52 -11.52 -1.56 0.40
CA THR A 52 -12.62 -2.29 1.02
C THR A 52 -13.23 -1.55 2.19
N LEU A 53 -12.42 -0.89 3.00
CA LEU A 53 -12.84 -0.14 4.19
C LEU A 53 -11.94 1.07 4.42
N THR A 54 -12.45 2.08 5.12
CA THR A 54 -11.65 3.20 5.61
C THR A 54 -12.08 3.56 7.03
N GLN A 55 -11.12 3.55 7.95
CA GLN A 55 -11.28 4.02 9.33
C GLN A 55 -10.63 5.40 9.46
N LYS A 56 -11.43 6.44 9.72
CA LYS A 56 -10.98 7.84 9.65
C LYS A 56 -9.89 8.19 10.67
N ALA A 57 -10.05 7.78 11.92
CA ALA A 57 -9.07 7.92 12.98
C ALA A 57 -9.34 6.87 14.05
N ILE A 58 -8.35 6.04 14.38
CA ILE A 58 -8.49 5.07 15.46
C ILE A 58 -8.37 5.78 16.83
N PRO A 59 -9.30 5.54 17.78
CA PRO A 59 -9.35 6.29 19.05
C PRO A 59 -8.29 5.84 20.05
N ARG A 60 -7.71 4.66 19.85
CA ARG A 60 -6.68 4.05 20.69
C ARG A 60 -5.70 3.28 19.81
N ASP A 61 -4.56 2.95 20.38
CA ASP A 61 -3.60 2.03 19.79
C ASP A 61 -4.28 0.71 19.42
N MET A 62 -4.10 0.29 18.17
CA MET A 62 -4.72 -0.90 17.60
C MET A 62 -3.63 -1.94 17.31
N PRO A 63 -3.69 -3.15 17.90
CA PRO A 63 -2.79 -4.23 17.53
C PRO A 63 -2.87 -4.54 16.03
N ILE A 64 -1.74 -4.87 15.39
CA ILE A 64 -1.74 -5.23 13.96
C ILE A 64 -2.71 -6.38 13.68
N GLN A 65 -2.75 -7.39 14.55
CA GLN A 65 -3.65 -8.53 14.39
C GLN A 65 -5.13 -8.11 14.33
N GLU A 66 -5.51 -7.07 15.08
CA GLU A 66 -6.86 -6.50 14.99
C GLU A 66 -7.09 -5.85 13.62
N ALA A 67 -6.12 -5.08 13.13
CA ALA A 67 -6.18 -4.48 11.79
C ALA A 67 -6.24 -5.54 10.68
N GLU A 68 -5.53 -6.66 10.82
CA GLU A 68 -5.59 -7.79 9.88
C GLU A 68 -6.99 -8.43 9.86
N ASN A 69 -7.60 -8.66 11.02
CA ASN A 69 -8.97 -9.18 11.10
C ASN A 69 -9.97 -8.23 10.43
N TRP A 70 -9.80 -6.91 10.59
CA TRP A 70 -10.60 -5.92 9.87
C TRP A 70 -10.38 -6.00 8.36
N ALA A 71 -9.13 -6.17 7.90
CA ALA A 71 -8.81 -6.28 6.49
C ALA A 71 -9.47 -7.50 5.85
N LEU A 72 -9.33 -8.68 6.48
CA LEU A 72 -9.94 -9.94 6.06
C LEU A 72 -11.46 -9.84 6.01
N SER A 73 -12.07 -9.34 7.10
CA SER A 73 -13.52 -9.19 7.19
C SER A 73 -14.06 -8.24 6.12
N ALA A 74 -13.39 -7.10 5.90
CA ALA A 74 -13.79 -6.13 4.88
C ALA A 74 -13.61 -6.67 3.46
N ALA A 75 -12.55 -7.42 3.19
CA ALA A 75 -12.31 -8.07 1.91
C ALA A 75 -13.41 -9.11 1.61
N GLN A 76 -13.70 -10.00 2.56
CA GLN A 76 -14.73 -11.01 2.42
C GLN A 76 -16.12 -10.38 2.23
N GLN A 77 -16.48 -9.38 3.03
CA GLN A 77 -17.78 -8.72 2.92
C GLN A 77 -17.99 -7.99 1.59
N ARG A 78 -16.94 -7.36 1.05
CA ARG A 78 -17.06 -6.54 -0.15
C ARG A 78 -16.84 -7.31 -1.45
N LEU A 79 -15.93 -8.29 -1.45
CA LEU A 79 -15.46 -8.98 -2.65
C LEU A 79 -15.79 -10.47 -2.65
N GLY A 80 -16.34 -11.01 -1.57
CA GLY A 80 -16.69 -12.43 -1.47
C GLY A 80 -15.46 -13.32 -1.70
N ASN A 81 -15.52 -14.21 -2.68
CA ASN A 81 -14.41 -15.13 -3.02
C ASN A 81 -13.52 -14.60 -4.17
N HIS A 82 -13.73 -13.36 -4.62
CA HIS A 82 -13.03 -12.80 -5.77
C HIS A 82 -11.69 -12.13 -5.43
N TRP A 83 -11.25 -12.19 -4.18
CA TRP A 83 -9.99 -11.61 -3.72
C TRP A 83 -8.97 -12.68 -3.32
N LYS A 84 -7.69 -12.29 -3.29
CA LYS A 84 -6.56 -13.19 -2.99
C LYS A 84 -5.56 -12.65 -1.98
N ASP A 85 -5.46 -11.33 -1.82
CA ASP A 85 -4.50 -10.68 -0.91
C ASP A 85 -5.13 -9.44 -0.28
N TYR A 86 -4.55 -8.95 0.82
CA TYR A 86 -4.95 -7.67 1.42
C TYR A 86 -3.77 -6.77 1.77
N CYS A 87 -4.06 -5.48 1.89
CA CYS A 87 -3.11 -4.44 2.25
C CYS A 87 -3.78 -3.45 3.21
N ILE A 88 -3.06 -3.06 4.25
CA ILE A 88 -3.47 -2.10 5.26
C ILE A 88 -2.55 -0.89 5.13
N ARG A 89 -3.13 0.26 4.80
CA ARG A 89 -2.41 1.52 4.66
C ARG A 89 -2.71 2.41 5.85
N VAL A 90 -1.70 2.65 6.67
CA VAL A 90 -1.76 3.49 7.87
C VAL A 90 -1.29 4.90 7.52
N ILE A 91 -2.16 5.88 7.67
CA ILE A 91 -1.92 7.26 7.28
C ILE A 91 -1.78 8.13 8.54
N PRO A 92 -0.63 8.82 8.71
CA PRO A 92 -0.41 9.76 9.81
C PRO A 92 -1.41 10.93 9.80
N PRO A 93 -1.74 11.49 10.98
CA PRO A 93 -2.56 12.70 11.05
C PRO A 93 -1.82 13.93 10.49
N ARG A 94 -0.47 13.93 10.55
CA ARG A 94 0.36 15.02 10.02
C ARG A 94 0.96 14.61 8.69
N ARG A 95 0.85 15.50 7.68
CA ARG A 95 1.41 15.29 6.33
C ARG A 95 2.93 15.20 6.27
N THR A 96 3.63 15.53 7.37
CA THR A 96 5.09 15.44 7.47
C THR A 96 5.60 14.02 7.70
N GLN A 97 4.71 13.06 7.97
CA GLN A 97 5.06 11.65 8.12
C GLN A 97 4.57 10.87 6.90
N PHE A 98 5.35 9.91 6.44
CA PHE A 98 4.95 9.07 5.31
C PHE A 98 3.90 8.03 5.74
N PRO A 99 2.90 7.74 4.89
CA PRO A 99 1.99 6.64 5.13
C PRO A 99 2.75 5.32 5.08
N VAL A 100 2.36 4.40 5.95
CA VAL A 100 3.01 3.09 6.11
C VAL A 100 2.10 2.02 5.54
N MET A 101 2.65 1.03 4.84
CA MET A 101 1.88 -0.06 4.25
C MET A 101 2.26 -1.38 4.91
N ILE A 102 1.24 -2.09 5.36
CA ILE A 102 1.31 -3.45 5.88
C ILE A 102 0.64 -4.32 4.82
N TRP A 103 1.42 -5.14 4.13
CA TRP A 103 0.91 -6.08 3.13
C TRP A 103 1.05 -7.49 3.67
N ARG A 104 0.01 -8.31 3.49
CA ARG A 104 0.07 -9.73 3.80
C ARG A 104 -0.57 -10.53 2.68
N ARG A 105 0.18 -11.51 2.20
CA ARG A 105 -0.31 -12.47 1.22
C ARG A 105 -1.22 -13.47 1.93
N ASP A 106 -2.44 -13.70 1.42
CA ASP A 106 -3.38 -14.66 2.03
C ASP A 106 -2.98 -16.12 1.73
N THR A 107 -2.01 -16.32 0.84
CA THR A 107 -1.41 -17.64 0.56
C THR A 107 -0.24 -17.92 1.51
N TYR A 108 -0.52 -18.35 2.75
CA TYR A 108 0.34 -19.12 3.67
C TYR A 108 1.83 -18.73 3.86
N ALA A 109 2.31 -17.59 3.36
CA ALA A 109 3.69 -17.16 3.48
C ALA A 109 3.70 -15.73 4.01
N VAL A 110 3.92 -15.61 5.32
CA VAL A 110 4.25 -14.35 5.96
C VAL A 110 5.66 -13.98 5.54
N GLU A 111 5.84 -13.36 4.38
CA GLU A 111 7.13 -12.76 4.03
C GLU A 111 7.29 -11.46 4.83
N ARG A 112 7.84 -11.59 6.05
CA ARG A 112 8.29 -10.46 6.85
C ARG A 112 9.61 -9.95 6.27
N PHE A 113 9.55 -8.99 5.36
CA PHE A 113 10.75 -8.30 4.91
C PHE A 113 11.12 -7.23 5.95
N ALA A 114 12.12 -7.54 6.77
CA ALA A 114 12.88 -6.54 7.52
C ALA A 114 13.97 -6.01 6.59
N VAL A 115 13.91 -4.72 6.24
CA VAL A 115 15.04 -4.04 5.58
C VAL A 115 15.87 -3.40 6.69
N GLN A 116 17.14 -3.79 6.76
CA GLN A 116 18.18 -3.20 7.63
C GLN A 116 18.49 -1.76 7.25
#